data_AF-A0ABD0NBP9-F1
#
_entry.id   AF-A0ABD0NBP9-F1
#
_cell.length_a   1.000
_cell.length_b   1.000
_cell.length_c   1.000
_cell.angle_alpha   90.00
_cell.angle_beta   90.00
_cell.angle_gamma   90.00
#
_symmetry.space_group_name_H-M   'P 1'
#
loop_
_entity.id
_entity.type
_entity.pdbx_description
1 polymer ?
#
loop_
_entity_poly.entity_id
_entity_poly.type
_entity_poly.pdbx_seq_one_letter_code
_entity_poly.pdbx_strand_id
1 'polypeptide(L)'
;NLAFSLLAHVMAEKVAGMDYQRWVSENILQPLGMEDTGFEITSQIESRMAIGVYSSGRPAPLYDLGWYRPSGQMYSTPADMAKLVMMLLGAYYRPVLQPNTLKTMLTPLFRCESSYFADQTGTPWEVNEQLGYNVIRKDGDLDGYSASISLIPRLKLGLVILMAGTKPEDEDLVAKVYSSLIPAMESAFRGAPRVLIPPPDSVPYMGYFTYGNITFYEIKADADGVLSLEQFGPQVDTMVPMKYRSLKLSYLQDRVFRVVFEKEYPCQLKVNAASVSLESQDGQLFNFYIINKKGLSPGFDVPGLNTYKVTRIPRKPIFS
;
A
#
# COMPACT_ATOMS: atom_id res chain seq x y z
N ASN A 1 22.82 16.66 1.09
CA ASN A 1 22.41 18.05 1.40
C ASN A 1 22.64 19.00 0.23
N LEU A 2 23.89 19.28 -0.19
CA LEU A 2 24.19 20.17 -1.33
C LEU A 2 23.35 19.88 -2.58
N ALA A 3 23.27 18.61 -3.02
CA ALA A 3 22.51 18.22 -4.19
C ALA A 3 20.99 18.51 -4.07
N PHE A 4 20.40 18.29 -2.89
CA PHE A 4 18.98 18.58 -2.66
C PHE A 4 18.71 20.08 -2.63
N SER A 5 19.57 20.88 -1.99
CA SER A 5 19.45 22.34 -2.03
C SER A 5 19.60 22.88 -3.44
N LEU A 6 20.57 22.39 -4.20
CA LEU A 6 20.75 22.78 -5.61
C LEU A 6 19.52 22.43 -6.44
N LEU A 7 19.02 21.19 -6.33
CA LEU A 7 17.81 20.75 -7.04
C LEU A 7 16.62 21.64 -6.71
N ALA A 8 16.39 21.91 -5.42
CA ALA A 8 15.29 22.74 -4.94
C ALA A 8 15.34 24.16 -5.53
N HIS A 9 16.50 24.83 -5.47
CA HIS A 9 16.66 26.18 -6.01
C HIS A 9 16.53 26.21 -7.53
N VAL A 10 17.13 25.24 -8.24
CA VAL A 10 16.99 25.15 -9.70
C VAL A 10 15.52 24.95 -10.11
N MET A 11 14.81 24.03 -9.45
CA MET A 11 13.40 23.77 -9.77
C MET A 11 12.52 24.98 -9.45
N ALA A 12 12.67 25.58 -8.27
CA ALA A 12 11.84 26.72 -7.88
C ALA A 12 12.15 27.96 -8.73
N GLU A 13 13.42 28.36 -8.83
CA GLU A 13 13.79 29.63 -9.47
C GLU A 13 13.77 29.56 -10.99
N LYS A 14 14.22 28.45 -11.59
CA LYS A 14 14.34 28.35 -13.05
C LYS A 14 13.11 27.76 -13.72
N VAL A 15 12.36 26.90 -13.04
CA VAL A 15 11.16 26.26 -13.62
C VAL A 15 9.89 26.95 -13.16
N ALA A 16 9.74 27.21 -11.85
CA ALA A 16 8.54 27.84 -11.31
C ALA A 16 8.58 29.38 -11.26
N GLY A 17 9.78 29.99 -11.38
CA GLY A 17 9.95 31.44 -11.36
C GLY A 17 9.69 32.07 -9.98
N MET A 18 9.86 31.32 -8.89
CA MET A 18 9.65 31.79 -7.51
C MET A 18 10.67 31.15 -6.56
N ASP A 19 10.75 31.64 -5.32
CA ASP A 19 11.62 31.03 -4.30
C ASP A 19 11.07 29.67 -3.84
N TYR A 20 11.97 28.79 -3.41
CA TYR A 20 11.64 27.42 -3.00
C TYR A 20 10.63 27.36 -1.86
N GLN A 21 10.80 28.18 -0.82
CA GLN A 21 9.95 28.17 0.36
C GLN A 21 8.52 28.54 0.01
N ARG A 22 8.35 29.59 -0.80
CA ARG A 22 7.05 29.99 -1.34
C ARG A 22 6.43 28.91 -2.20
N TRP A 23 7.20 28.30 -3.09
CA TRP A 23 6.69 27.22 -3.94
C TRP A 23 6.16 26.04 -3.11
N VAL A 24 6.92 25.58 -2.10
CA VAL A 24 6.50 24.50 -1.20
C VAL A 24 5.25 24.89 -0.40
N SER A 25 5.19 26.14 0.09
CA SER A 25 4.02 26.64 0.81
C SER A 25 2.75 26.60 -0.06
N GLU A 26 2.80 27.19 -1.25
CA GLU A 26 1.63 27.32 -2.14
C GLU A 26 1.20 25.98 -2.78
N ASN A 27 2.14 25.07 -3.08
CA ASN A 27 1.87 23.86 -3.86
C ASN A 27 1.80 22.58 -3.03
N ILE A 28 2.29 22.58 -1.79
CA ILE A 28 2.30 21.39 -0.92
C ILE A 28 1.61 21.68 0.41
N LEU A 29 2.12 22.65 1.18
CA LEU A 29 1.67 22.85 2.57
C LEU A 29 0.23 23.37 2.63
N GLN A 30 -0.10 24.44 1.90
CA GLN A 30 -1.44 25.01 1.87
C GLN A 30 -2.49 24.03 1.30
N PRO A 31 -2.26 23.35 0.15
CA PRO A 31 -3.21 22.35 -0.34
C PRO A 31 -3.49 21.23 0.65
N LEU A 32 -2.47 20.80 1.40
CA LEU A 32 -2.61 19.76 2.44
C LEU A 32 -3.17 20.29 3.76
N GLY A 33 -3.22 21.62 3.94
CA GLY A 33 -3.65 22.26 5.19
C GLY A 33 -2.62 22.11 6.32
N MET A 34 -1.33 22.13 5.99
CA MET A 34 -0.22 22.03 6.95
C MET A 34 0.17 23.42 7.49
N GLU A 35 -0.71 24.00 8.32
CA GLU A 35 -0.63 25.39 8.77
C GLU A 35 0.46 25.66 9.82
N ASP A 36 0.95 24.62 10.49
CA ASP A 36 2.01 24.68 11.49
C ASP A 36 3.34 24.14 10.95
N THR A 37 3.52 24.25 9.63
CA THR A 37 4.71 23.79 8.91
C THR A 37 5.29 24.90 8.05
N GLY A 38 6.62 25.07 8.08
CA GLY A 38 7.27 26.13 7.32
C GLY A 38 8.79 26.14 7.44
N PHE A 39 9.40 27.22 6.97
CA PHE A 39 10.86 27.42 6.95
C PHE A 39 11.33 28.65 7.72
N GLU A 40 10.44 29.62 7.92
CA GLU A 40 10.74 30.88 8.59
C GLU A 40 10.37 30.81 10.07
N ILE A 41 11.40 30.91 10.93
CA ILE A 41 11.26 30.85 12.39
C ILE A 41 11.02 32.28 12.88
N THR A 42 9.75 32.67 12.96
CA THR A 42 9.34 33.94 13.59
C THR A 42 9.29 33.79 15.11
N SER A 43 9.23 34.90 15.86
CA SER A 43 9.08 34.86 17.32
C SER A 43 7.83 34.10 17.79
N GLN A 44 6.74 34.15 17.01
CA GLN A 44 5.53 33.39 17.29
C GLN A 44 5.75 31.88 17.10
N ILE A 45 6.46 31.47 16.06
CA ILE A 45 6.81 30.06 15.84
C ILE A 45 7.75 29.58 16.93
N GLU A 46 8.81 30.33 17.20
CA GLU A 46 9.80 30.03 18.24
C GLU A 46 9.14 29.83 19.62
N SER A 47 8.15 30.65 19.98
CA SER A 47 7.41 30.51 21.25
C SER A 47 6.63 29.20 21.41
N ARG A 48 6.37 28.49 20.29
CA ARG A 48 5.65 27.21 20.26
C ARG A 48 6.56 26.02 19.98
N MET A 49 7.82 26.27 19.63
CA MET A 49 8.79 25.21 19.34
C MET A 49 9.23 24.53 20.64
N ALA A 50 9.39 23.21 20.58
CA ALA A 50 10.07 22.49 21.64
C ALA A 50 11.53 22.93 21.73
N ILE A 51 12.10 23.03 22.94
CA ILE A 51 13.50 23.42 23.13
C ILE A 51 14.38 22.22 22.79
N GLY A 52 15.07 22.27 21.64
CA GLY A 52 16.05 21.27 21.25
C GLY A 52 17.25 21.24 22.20
N VAL A 53 17.74 20.04 22.51
CA VAL A 53 18.87 19.83 23.43
C VAL A 53 19.88 18.85 22.87
N TYR A 54 21.16 19.11 23.10
CA TYR A 54 22.21 18.12 22.86
C TYR A 54 22.12 16.96 23.86
N SER A 55 22.84 15.87 23.62
CA SER A 55 22.94 14.74 24.56
C SER A 55 23.42 15.14 25.97
N SER A 56 24.17 16.24 26.08
CA SER A 56 24.57 16.86 27.36
C SER A 56 23.42 17.50 28.16
N GLY A 57 22.21 17.57 27.61
CA GLY A 57 21.06 18.28 28.18
C GLY A 57 21.10 19.81 28.00
N ARG A 58 22.16 20.35 27.40
CA ARG A 58 22.28 21.77 27.10
C ARG A 58 21.39 22.15 25.90
N PRO A 59 20.69 23.30 25.95
CA PRO A 59 19.94 23.81 24.81
C PRO A 59 20.81 23.97 23.57
N ALA A 60 20.28 23.55 22.43
CA ALA A 60 20.88 23.80 21.12
C ALA A 60 20.40 25.15 20.56
N PRO A 61 21.25 25.89 19.84
CA PRO A 61 20.85 27.15 19.23
C PRO A 61 19.92 26.89 18.03
N LEU A 62 18.95 27.79 17.83
CA LEU A 62 18.24 27.90 16.56
C LEU A 62 19.03 28.79 15.61
N TYR A 63 19.25 28.32 14.39
CA TYR A 63 19.96 29.07 13.37
C TYR A 63 19.35 28.83 11.99
N ASP A 64 19.56 29.81 11.12
CA ASP A 64 19.13 29.76 9.73
C ASP A 64 20.21 29.07 8.88
N LEU A 65 19.86 27.96 8.22
CA LEU A 65 20.67 27.24 7.24
C LEU A 65 20.86 28.04 5.94
N GLY A 66 20.14 29.15 5.75
CA GLY A 66 20.28 30.04 4.60
C GLY A 66 20.04 29.31 3.28
N TRP A 67 21.04 29.27 2.39
CA TRP A 67 20.93 28.56 1.12
C TRP A 67 20.66 27.05 1.28
N TYR A 68 21.02 26.46 2.41
CA TYR A 68 20.77 25.04 2.71
C TYR A 68 19.38 24.73 3.27
N ARG A 69 18.49 25.74 3.42
CA ARG A 69 17.09 25.58 3.86
C ARG A 69 16.37 24.36 3.27
N PRO A 70 16.42 24.08 1.94
CA PRO A 70 15.71 22.95 1.36
C PRO A 70 16.16 21.57 1.84
N SER A 71 17.37 21.48 2.39
CA SER A 71 17.94 20.21 2.85
C SER A 71 17.66 19.88 4.31
N GLY A 72 17.10 20.79 5.12
CA GLY A 72 16.88 20.49 6.53
C GLY A 72 16.16 21.51 7.42
N GLN A 73 15.76 22.68 6.96
CA GLN A 73 15.22 23.73 7.86
C GLN A 73 13.70 23.67 8.07
N MET A 74 12.99 22.69 7.53
CA MET A 74 11.54 22.65 7.72
C MET A 74 11.20 22.33 9.18
N TYR A 75 10.44 23.20 9.84
CA TYR A 75 9.75 22.86 11.09
C TYR A 75 8.33 22.36 10.77
N SER A 76 7.80 21.50 11.64
CA SER A 76 6.44 20.98 11.50
C SER A 76 5.93 20.43 12.85
N THR A 77 4.70 19.91 12.83
CA THR A 77 4.10 19.15 13.93
C THR A 77 3.82 17.70 13.49
N PRO A 78 3.65 16.75 14.42
CA PRO A 78 3.25 15.40 14.06
C PRO A 78 1.90 15.36 13.32
N ALA A 79 0.98 16.27 13.68
CA ALA A 79 -0.35 16.36 13.06
C ALA A 79 -0.27 16.81 11.60
N ASP A 80 0.58 17.78 11.27
CA ASP A 80 0.78 18.21 9.89
C ASP A 80 1.54 17.19 9.07
N MET A 81 2.62 16.62 9.61
CA MET A 81 3.35 15.55 8.94
C MET A 81 2.48 14.31 8.69
N ALA A 82 1.51 14.03 9.56
CA ALA A 82 0.53 12.97 9.32
C ALA A 82 -0.33 13.24 8.07
N LYS A 83 -0.66 14.51 7.75
CA LYS A 83 -1.36 14.87 6.51
C LYS A 83 -0.51 14.54 5.27
N LEU A 84 0.79 14.86 5.32
CA LEU A 84 1.73 14.48 4.27
C LEU A 84 1.84 12.95 4.13
N VAL A 85 1.99 12.23 5.24
CA VAL A 85 2.03 10.75 5.27
C VAL A 85 0.77 10.15 4.66
N MET A 86 -0.41 10.64 5.04
CA MET A 86 -1.68 10.17 4.47
C MET A 86 -1.75 10.43 2.97
N MET A 87 -1.22 11.56 2.48
CA MET A 87 -1.17 11.85 1.03
C MET A 87 -0.24 10.87 0.32
N LEU A 88 0.95 10.64 0.87
CA LEU A 88 1.92 9.68 0.32
C LEU A 88 1.40 8.24 0.30
N LEU A 89 0.53 7.87 1.25
CA LEU A 89 -0.13 6.55 1.29
C LEU A 89 -1.39 6.47 0.41
N GLY A 90 -1.73 7.55 -0.33
CA GLY A 90 -2.94 7.62 -1.15
C GLY A 90 -4.24 7.56 -0.34
N ALA A 91 -4.19 7.94 0.93
CA ALA A 91 -5.33 7.97 1.86
C ALA A 91 -5.90 9.38 2.06
N TYR A 92 -5.22 10.42 1.54
CA TYR A 92 -5.67 11.80 1.67
C TYR A 92 -6.50 12.25 0.46
N TYR A 93 -7.57 13.00 0.73
CA TYR A 93 -8.56 13.42 -0.27
C TYR A 93 -8.06 14.53 -1.21
N ARG A 94 -6.95 15.21 -0.88
CA ARG A 94 -6.31 16.24 -1.71
C ARG A 94 -4.97 15.74 -2.26
N PRO A 95 -4.94 15.16 -3.47
CA PRO A 95 -3.68 14.74 -4.07
C PRO A 95 -2.90 15.97 -4.56
N VAL A 96 -1.63 16.08 -4.16
CA VAL A 96 -0.68 17.07 -4.72
C VAL A 96 0.24 16.45 -5.78
N LEU A 97 0.22 15.12 -5.92
CA LEU A 97 0.96 14.37 -6.91
C LEU A 97 0.02 13.51 -7.76
N GLN A 98 0.35 13.33 -9.04
CA GLN A 98 -0.31 12.32 -9.87
C GLN A 98 -0.01 10.90 -9.34
N PRO A 99 -0.95 9.94 -9.46
CA PRO A 99 -0.75 8.58 -8.92
C PRO A 99 0.52 7.89 -9.45
N ASN A 100 0.84 8.07 -10.73
CA ASN A 100 2.06 7.50 -11.32
C ASN A 100 3.33 8.14 -10.75
N THR A 101 3.33 9.46 -10.54
CA THR A 101 4.45 10.18 -9.91
C THR A 101 4.66 9.72 -8.47
N LEU A 102 3.59 9.57 -7.70
CA LEU A 102 3.66 9.06 -6.33
C LEU A 102 4.22 7.63 -6.30
N LYS A 103 3.76 6.76 -7.21
CA LYS A 103 4.30 5.40 -7.35
C LYS A 103 5.80 5.42 -7.65
N THR A 104 6.24 6.26 -8.58
CA THR A 104 7.68 6.41 -8.90
C THR A 104 8.45 6.90 -7.69
N MET A 105 7.95 7.90 -6.96
CA MET A 105 8.59 8.45 -5.77
C MET A 105 8.80 7.38 -4.69
N LEU A 106 7.83 6.49 -4.49
CA LEU A 106 7.90 5.42 -3.47
C LEU A 106 8.59 4.14 -3.95
N THR A 107 9.06 4.08 -5.20
CA THR A 107 9.75 2.90 -5.72
C THR A 107 11.26 3.02 -5.47
N PRO A 108 11.90 2.05 -4.77
CA PRO A 108 13.35 2.01 -4.65
C PRO A 108 13.99 1.91 -6.04
N LEU A 109 15.05 2.67 -6.29
CA LEU A 109 15.74 2.73 -7.59
C LEU A 109 17.04 1.94 -7.59
N PHE A 110 17.76 1.92 -6.48
CA PHE A 110 19.08 1.31 -6.36
C PHE A 110 19.11 0.37 -5.17
N ARG A 111 19.83 -0.75 -5.32
CA ARG A 111 20.31 -1.53 -4.18
C ARG A 111 21.60 -0.89 -3.69
N CYS A 112 21.73 -0.81 -2.38
CA CYS A 112 22.89 -0.24 -1.73
C CYS A 112 23.87 -1.36 -1.34
N GLU A 113 25.14 -1.01 -1.17
CA GLU A 113 26.11 -1.90 -0.59
C GLU A 113 25.87 -2.06 0.92
N SER A 114 26.33 -3.17 1.50
CA SER A 114 26.13 -3.47 2.93
C SER A 114 26.80 -2.48 3.90
N SER A 115 27.67 -1.60 3.38
CA SER A 115 28.29 -0.51 4.15
C SER A 115 27.35 0.68 4.34
N TYR A 116 26.28 0.78 3.56
CA TYR A 116 25.25 1.80 3.71
C TYR A 116 24.21 1.34 4.73
N PHE A 117 23.60 2.31 5.42
CA PHE A 117 22.64 2.03 6.51
C PHE A 117 21.25 1.60 6.00
N ALA A 118 21.05 1.51 4.69
CA ALA A 118 19.83 1.02 4.09
C ALA A 118 20.12 0.00 2.97
N ASP A 119 19.22 -0.96 2.75
CA ASP A 119 19.33 -1.99 1.71
C ASP A 119 19.11 -1.41 0.31
N GLN A 120 18.21 -0.43 0.20
CA GLN A 120 17.86 0.21 -1.05
C GLN A 120 17.64 1.72 -0.87
N THR A 121 17.75 2.47 -1.96
CA THR A 121 17.46 3.91 -1.98
C THR A 121 16.74 4.34 -3.26
N GLY A 122 16.09 5.50 -3.21
CA GLY A 122 15.33 6.07 -4.32
C GLY A 122 15.16 7.59 -4.18
N THR A 123 13.96 8.09 -4.45
CA THR A 123 13.69 9.54 -4.50
C THR A 123 12.73 9.98 -3.38
N PRO A 124 13.20 10.45 -2.21
CA PRO A 124 14.56 10.51 -1.64
C PRO A 124 14.81 9.44 -0.56
N TRP A 125 14.12 8.31 -0.65
CA TRP A 125 13.94 7.40 0.47
C TRP A 125 15.11 6.46 0.71
N GLU A 126 15.28 6.11 1.98
CA GLU A 126 16.00 4.94 2.45
C GLU A 126 14.99 3.80 2.65
N VAL A 127 15.31 2.59 2.21
CA VAL A 127 14.37 1.47 2.24
C VAL A 127 15.05 0.22 2.79
N ASN A 128 14.43 -0.34 3.83
CA ASN A 128 14.82 -1.59 4.47
C ASN A 128 13.65 -2.56 4.51
N GLU A 129 13.93 -3.85 4.54
CA GLU A 129 12.91 -4.87 4.76
C GLU A 129 12.71 -5.11 6.26
N GLN A 130 11.44 -5.19 6.69
CA GLN A 130 11.08 -5.62 8.03
C GLN A 130 9.81 -6.46 8.00
N LEU A 131 9.90 -7.69 8.52
CA LEU A 131 8.78 -8.63 8.64
C LEU A 131 8.02 -8.87 7.31
N GLY A 132 8.73 -8.91 6.18
CA GLY A 132 8.19 -9.12 4.84
C GLY A 132 7.66 -7.86 4.16
N TYR A 133 7.88 -6.67 4.75
CA TYR A 133 7.44 -5.39 4.21
C TYR A 133 8.60 -4.43 3.98
N ASN A 134 8.54 -3.69 2.87
CA ASN A 134 9.44 -2.57 2.65
C ASN A 134 9.02 -1.39 3.54
N VAL A 135 9.91 -1.00 4.44
CA VAL A 135 9.82 0.22 5.23
C VAL A 135 10.53 1.33 4.47
N ILE A 136 9.75 2.25 3.92
CA ILE A 136 10.27 3.43 3.21
C ILE A 136 10.43 4.54 4.24
N ARG A 137 11.63 5.07 4.42
CA ARG A 137 11.98 5.97 5.52
C ARG A 137 12.84 7.13 5.05
N LYS A 138 12.70 8.25 5.76
CA LYS A 138 13.69 9.31 5.76
C LYS A 138 13.95 9.78 7.18
N ASP A 139 15.22 9.82 7.54
CA ASP A 139 15.69 10.47 8.76
C ASP A 139 16.23 11.87 8.50
N GLY A 140 16.18 12.69 9.55
CA GLY A 140 16.83 13.98 9.62
C GLY A 140 17.31 14.28 11.04
N ASP A 141 18.44 14.97 11.13
CA ASP A 141 19.09 15.35 12.38
C ASP A 141 19.64 16.78 12.21
N LEU A 142 19.35 17.62 13.20
CA LEU A 142 19.88 18.97 13.36
C LEU A 142 20.29 19.16 14.83
N ASP A 143 21.04 20.21 15.11
CA ASP A 143 21.45 20.53 16.48
C ASP A 143 20.23 20.57 17.42
N GLY A 144 20.20 19.62 18.36
CA GLY A 144 19.14 19.48 19.35
C GLY A 144 17.81 18.91 18.86
N TYR A 145 17.71 18.46 17.61
CA TYR A 145 16.48 17.86 17.06
C TYR A 145 16.77 16.64 16.22
N SER A 146 15.86 15.69 16.27
CA SER A 146 15.89 14.54 15.38
C SER A 146 14.49 14.16 14.93
N ALA A 147 14.39 13.66 13.71
CA ALA A 147 13.12 13.36 13.07
C ALA A 147 13.21 12.09 12.23
N SER A 148 12.10 11.36 12.19
CA SER A 148 11.91 10.20 11.31
C SER A 148 10.51 10.24 10.73
N ILE A 149 10.41 10.10 9.41
CA ILE A 149 9.17 9.79 8.71
C ILE A 149 9.34 8.43 8.05
N SER A 150 8.35 7.55 8.19
CA SER A 150 8.36 6.25 7.53
C SER A 150 6.98 5.81 7.09
N LEU A 151 6.96 4.94 6.08
CA LEU A 151 5.78 4.48 5.37
C LEU A 151 5.91 2.97 5.10
N ILE A 152 4.82 2.24 5.27
CA ILE A 152 4.62 0.89 4.75
C ILE A 152 3.41 0.93 3.81
N PRO A 153 3.60 1.23 2.51
CA PRO A 153 2.48 1.44 1.58
C PRO A 153 1.53 0.26 1.49
N ARG A 154 2.05 -0.99 1.54
CA ARG A 154 1.23 -2.21 1.50
C ARG A 154 0.24 -2.33 2.65
N LEU A 155 0.58 -1.79 3.82
CA LEU A 155 -0.28 -1.79 5.00
C LEU A 155 -1.05 -0.47 5.17
N LYS A 156 -0.80 0.53 4.30
CA LYS A 156 -1.23 1.93 4.51
C LYS A 156 -0.88 2.44 5.92
N LEU A 157 0.28 2.03 6.41
CA LEU A 157 0.79 2.44 7.72
C LEU A 157 1.86 3.52 7.52
N GLY A 158 1.86 4.52 8.37
CA GLY A 158 2.93 5.52 8.40
C GLY A 158 3.18 5.99 9.83
N LEU A 159 4.41 6.41 10.08
CA LEU A 159 4.90 6.82 11.38
C LEU A 159 5.72 8.10 11.24
N VAL A 160 5.43 9.06 12.12
CA VAL A 160 6.19 10.30 12.27
C VAL A 160 6.69 10.36 13.70
N ILE A 161 8.00 10.52 13.87
CA ILE A 161 8.65 10.75 15.16
C ILE A 161 9.39 12.08 15.06
N LEU A 162 9.06 13.03 15.94
CA LEU A 162 9.75 14.30 16.07
C LEU A 162 10.26 14.42 17.51
N MET A 163 11.55 14.68 17.69
CA MET A 163 12.20 14.73 18.99
C MET A 163 12.99 16.03 19.14
N ALA A 164 12.82 16.68 20.29
CA ALA A 164 13.70 17.75 20.76
C ALA A 164 14.89 17.14 21.51
N GLY A 165 15.75 16.47 20.75
CA GLY A 165 16.95 15.80 21.25
C GLY A 165 17.52 14.82 20.24
N THR A 166 18.59 14.15 20.62
CA THR A 166 19.20 13.08 19.83
C THR A 166 18.39 11.79 19.90
N LYS A 167 18.35 11.02 18.81
CA LYS A 167 17.83 9.64 18.83
C LYS A 167 18.71 8.76 19.73
N PRO A 168 18.15 7.72 20.37
CA PRO A 168 18.96 6.70 21.04
C PRO A 168 19.90 6.00 20.04
N GLU A 169 21.18 5.81 20.41
CA GLU A 169 22.16 5.16 19.53
C GLU A 169 21.92 3.64 19.41
N ASP A 170 21.49 3.00 20.49
CA ASP A 170 21.32 1.55 20.58
C ASP A 170 19.93 1.05 20.18
N GLU A 171 19.03 1.94 19.73
CA GLU A 171 17.64 1.58 19.46
C GLU A 171 17.07 2.31 18.24
N ASP A 172 16.68 1.54 17.23
CA ASP A 172 15.87 2.05 16.12
C ASP A 172 14.38 2.12 16.53
N LEU A 173 13.93 3.32 16.88
CA LEU A 173 12.56 3.57 17.30
C LEU A 173 11.52 3.21 16.22
N VAL A 174 11.84 3.41 14.94
CA VAL A 174 10.92 3.06 13.83
C VAL A 174 10.77 1.55 13.75
N ALA A 175 11.90 0.83 13.77
CA ALA A 175 11.89 -0.64 13.73
C ALA A 175 11.19 -1.23 14.96
N LYS A 176 11.40 -0.65 16.15
CA LYS A 176 10.73 -1.07 17.39
C LYS A 176 9.21 -0.93 17.30
N VAL A 177 8.72 0.21 16.82
CA VAL A 177 7.29 0.45 16.65
C VAL A 177 6.69 -0.54 15.64
N TYR A 178 7.34 -0.72 14.47
CA TYR A 178 6.82 -1.64 13.46
C TYR A 178 6.90 -3.11 13.84
N SER A 179 7.84 -3.50 14.69
CA SER A 179 7.88 -4.86 15.27
C SER A 179 6.62 -5.19 16.07
N SER A 180 5.94 -4.18 16.61
CA SER A 180 4.66 -4.33 17.32
C SER A 180 3.45 -4.13 16.42
N LEU A 181 3.48 -3.13 15.54
CA LEU A 181 2.33 -2.76 14.71
C LEU A 181 2.09 -3.72 13.55
N ILE A 182 3.14 -4.21 12.86
CA ILE A 182 2.97 -5.09 11.70
C ILE A 182 2.23 -6.37 12.11
N PRO A 183 2.65 -7.14 13.14
CA PRO A 183 1.93 -8.35 13.53
C PRO A 183 0.48 -8.08 13.99
N ALA A 184 0.26 -6.96 14.69
CA ALA A 184 -1.08 -6.57 15.14
C ALA A 184 -2.00 -6.26 13.95
N MET A 185 -1.50 -5.53 12.94
CA MET A 185 -2.26 -5.23 11.73
C MET A 185 -2.54 -6.49 10.91
N GLU A 186 -1.55 -7.37 10.74
CA GLU A 186 -1.78 -8.64 10.06
C GLU A 186 -2.82 -9.50 10.76
N SER A 187 -2.76 -9.57 12.10
CA SER A 187 -3.77 -10.29 12.88
C SER A 187 -5.15 -9.67 12.72
N ALA A 188 -5.25 -8.34 12.74
CA ALA A 188 -6.51 -7.63 12.51
C ALA A 188 -7.05 -7.86 11.10
N PHE A 189 -6.20 -7.84 10.07
CA PHE A 189 -6.62 -8.12 8.69
C PHE A 189 -7.03 -9.58 8.47
N ARG A 190 -6.37 -10.53 9.13
CA ARG A 190 -6.79 -11.94 9.13
C ARG A 190 -8.16 -12.13 9.78
N GLY A 191 -8.43 -11.41 10.87
CA GLY A 191 -9.70 -11.48 11.61
C GLY A 191 -10.82 -10.57 11.09
N ALA A 192 -10.53 -9.64 10.15
CA ALA A 192 -11.51 -8.68 9.68
C ALA A 192 -12.61 -9.36 8.85
N PRO A 193 -13.91 -9.00 9.06
CA PRO A 193 -14.98 -9.45 8.20
C PRO A 193 -14.72 -9.05 6.76
N ARG A 194 -14.70 -10.02 5.86
CA ARG A 194 -14.50 -9.76 4.43
C ARG A 194 -15.79 -9.19 3.85
N VAL A 195 -15.84 -7.89 3.60
CA VAL A 195 -16.97 -7.25 2.92
C VAL A 195 -16.95 -7.67 1.45
N LEU A 196 -17.97 -8.43 1.05
CA LEU A 196 -18.16 -8.87 -0.33
C LEU A 196 -19.11 -7.91 -1.03
N ILE A 197 -18.70 -7.41 -2.19
CA ILE A 197 -19.49 -6.48 -2.99
C ILE A 197 -20.20 -7.28 -4.10
N PRO A 198 -21.53 -7.22 -4.23
CA PRO A 198 -22.23 -7.83 -5.36
C PRO A 198 -22.07 -6.97 -6.63
N PRO A 199 -22.15 -7.57 -7.84
CA PRO A 199 -22.25 -6.79 -9.07
C PRO A 199 -23.62 -6.09 -9.16
N PRO A 200 -23.74 -5.02 -9.98
CA PRO A 200 -25.04 -4.38 -10.22
C PRO A 200 -26.11 -5.34 -10.76
N ASP A 201 -25.69 -6.33 -11.56
CA ASP A 201 -26.52 -7.44 -12.01
C ASP A 201 -25.69 -8.74 -11.99
N SER A 202 -26.15 -9.74 -11.23
CA SER A 202 -25.48 -11.03 -11.09
C SER A 202 -25.83 -12.01 -12.21
N VAL A 203 -26.97 -11.84 -12.88
CA VAL A 203 -27.54 -12.79 -13.85
C VAL A 203 -26.57 -13.11 -15.01
N PRO A 204 -25.86 -12.13 -15.63
CA PRO A 204 -24.96 -12.39 -16.75
C PRO A 204 -23.81 -13.35 -16.42
N TYR A 205 -23.46 -13.47 -15.14
CA TYR A 205 -22.29 -14.18 -14.66
C TYR A 205 -22.62 -15.59 -14.13
N MET A 206 -23.87 -15.83 -13.74
CA MET A 206 -24.32 -17.11 -13.20
C MET A 206 -24.40 -18.20 -14.28
N GLY A 207 -24.08 -19.44 -13.93
CA GLY A 207 -24.21 -20.59 -14.82
C GLY A 207 -23.09 -21.62 -14.67
N TYR A 208 -22.97 -22.47 -15.69
CA TYR A 208 -21.99 -23.55 -15.73
C TYR A 208 -20.86 -23.20 -16.67
N PHE A 209 -19.63 -23.56 -16.29
CA PHE A 209 -18.44 -23.32 -17.10
C PHE A 209 -17.49 -24.51 -17.06
N THR A 210 -16.58 -24.58 -18.03
CA THR A 210 -15.55 -25.60 -18.07
C THR A 210 -14.21 -25.08 -18.59
N TYR A 211 -13.14 -25.60 -18.00
CA TYR A 211 -11.78 -25.52 -18.53
C TYR A 211 -11.44 -26.83 -19.25
N GLY A 212 -11.39 -26.78 -20.57
CA GLY A 212 -10.97 -27.92 -21.40
C GLY A 212 -11.83 -29.19 -21.26
N ASN A 213 -13.06 -29.10 -20.74
CA ASN A 213 -13.90 -30.26 -20.38
C ASN A 213 -13.26 -31.19 -19.31
N ILE A 214 -12.32 -30.66 -18.53
CA ILE A 214 -11.59 -31.37 -17.47
C ILE A 214 -12.10 -30.90 -16.11
N THR A 215 -12.10 -29.58 -15.90
CA THR A 215 -12.57 -28.94 -14.67
C THR A 215 -13.87 -28.20 -14.95
N PHE A 216 -14.84 -28.33 -14.05
CA PHE A 216 -16.15 -27.71 -14.19
C PHE A 216 -16.42 -26.77 -13.03
N TYR A 217 -17.16 -25.71 -13.35
CA TYR A 217 -17.46 -24.63 -12.42
C TYR A 217 -18.94 -24.30 -12.47
N GLU A 218 -19.53 -24.09 -11.30
CA GLU A 218 -20.88 -23.58 -11.14
C GLU A 218 -20.81 -22.22 -10.45
N ILE A 219 -21.36 -21.19 -11.08
CA ILE A 219 -21.45 -19.84 -10.50
C ILE A 219 -22.90 -19.55 -10.14
N LYS A 220 -23.12 -19.24 -8.87
CA LYS A 220 -24.43 -18.87 -8.30
C LYS A 220 -24.32 -17.53 -7.61
N ALA A 221 -25.44 -16.84 -7.47
CA ALA A 221 -25.56 -15.68 -6.58
C ALA A 221 -26.25 -16.11 -5.28
N ASP A 222 -25.84 -15.54 -4.15
CA ASP A 222 -26.61 -15.62 -2.91
C ASP A 222 -27.73 -14.58 -2.86
N ALA A 223 -28.42 -14.48 -1.71
CA ALA A 223 -29.54 -13.58 -1.51
C ALA A 223 -29.18 -12.09 -1.69
N ASP A 224 -27.91 -11.74 -1.44
CA ASP A 224 -27.39 -10.38 -1.57
C ASP A 224 -26.80 -10.12 -2.97
N GLY A 225 -26.90 -11.09 -3.89
CA GLY A 225 -26.37 -11.01 -5.25
C GLY A 225 -24.88 -11.30 -5.36
N VAL A 226 -24.20 -11.64 -4.26
CA VAL A 226 -22.76 -11.95 -4.27
C VAL A 226 -22.55 -13.30 -4.94
N LEU A 227 -21.62 -13.34 -5.89
CA LEU A 227 -21.35 -14.54 -6.65
C LEU A 227 -20.47 -15.52 -5.86
N SER A 228 -20.79 -16.80 -5.94
CA SER A 228 -19.97 -17.92 -5.48
C SER A 228 -19.62 -18.83 -6.65
N LEU A 229 -18.34 -19.15 -6.81
CA LEU A 229 -17.80 -20.11 -7.75
C LEU A 229 -17.57 -21.44 -7.01
N GLU A 230 -18.20 -22.51 -7.47
CA GLU A 230 -18.00 -23.86 -6.96
C GLU A 230 -17.34 -24.74 -8.03
N GLN A 231 -16.22 -25.37 -7.69
CA GLN A 231 -15.54 -26.33 -8.56
C GLN A 231 -16.10 -27.74 -8.34
N PHE A 232 -16.34 -28.48 -9.43
CA PHE A 232 -16.85 -29.84 -9.36
C PHE A 232 -16.33 -30.72 -10.52
N GLY A 233 -16.54 -32.02 -10.39
CA GLY A 233 -16.22 -33.03 -11.40
C GLY A 233 -15.22 -34.07 -10.89
N PRO A 234 -15.05 -35.20 -11.62
CA PRO A 234 -14.45 -36.42 -11.06
C PRO A 234 -13.03 -36.23 -10.49
N GLN A 235 -12.21 -35.39 -11.12
CA GLN A 235 -10.86 -35.10 -10.65
C GLN A 235 -10.85 -34.17 -9.42
N VAL A 236 -11.63 -33.10 -9.44
CA VAL A 236 -11.73 -32.15 -8.31
C VAL A 236 -12.35 -32.85 -7.10
N ASP A 237 -13.32 -33.72 -7.35
CA ASP A 237 -14.09 -34.40 -6.31
C ASP A 237 -13.23 -35.34 -5.46
N THR A 238 -12.15 -35.87 -6.02
CA THR A 238 -11.17 -36.72 -5.33
C THR A 238 -10.00 -35.92 -4.76
N MET A 239 -9.62 -34.80 -5.38
CA MET A 239 -8.41 -34.06 -5.06
C MET A 239 -8.62 -32.93 -4.03
N VAL A 240 -9.71 -32.18 -4.11
CA VAL A 240 -9.92 -30.99 -3.27
C VAL A 240 -11.04 -31.29 -2.26
N PRO A 241 -10.84 -31.15 -0.94
CA PRO A 241 -11.92 -31.30 0.04
C PRO A 241 -13.10 -30.36 -0.26
N MET A 242 -14.35 -30.81 -0.07
CA MET A 242 -15.56 -29.99 -0.37
C MET A 242 -15.52 -28.59 0.24
N LYS A 243 -15.01 -28.47 1.49
CA LYS A 243 -14.87 -27.19 2.19
C LYS A 243 -13.98 -26.16 1.50
N TYR A 244 -13.18 -26.56 0.51
CA TYR A 244 -12.25 -25.71 -0.23
C TYR A 244 -12.60 -25.60 -1.73
N ARG A 245 -13.76 -26.11 -2.16
CA ARG A 245 -14.22 -26.04 -3.57
C ARG A 245 -15.02 -24.78 -3.88
N SER A 246 -15.40 -24.01 -2.86
CA SER A 246 -16.24 -22.82 -3.00
C SER A 246 -15.46 -21.56 -2.71
N LEU A 247 -15.53 -20.60 -3.64
CA LEU A 247 -14.91 -19.29 -3.57
C LEU A 247 -15.99 -18.23 -3.74
N LYS A 248 -15.89 -17.11 -3.02
CA LYS A 248 -16.72 -15.93 -3.27
C LYS A 248 -16.02 -15.03 -4.30
N LEU A 249 -16.81 -14.33 -5.10
CA LEU A 249 -16.33 -13.35 -6.08
C LEU A 249 -16.88 -11.99 -5.67
N SER A 250 -16.01 -11.12 -5.17
CA SER A 250 -16.36 -9.73 -4.84
C SER A 250 -16.20 -8.86 -6.06
N TYR A 251 -17.27 -8.17 -6.47
CA TYR A 251 -17.25 -7.22 -7.56
C TYR A 251 -16.26 -6.09 -7.30
N LEU A 252 -15.50 -5.71 -8.33
CA LEU A 252 -14.62 -4.54 -8.33
C LEU A 252 -15.18 -3.47 -9.26
N GLN A 253 -15.22 -3.77 -10.55
CA GLN A 253 -15.71 -2.86 -11.60
C GLN A 253 -15.97 -3.62 -12.90
N ASP A 254 -16.99 -3.19 -13.65
CA ASP A 254 -17.40 -3.71 -14.96
C ASP A 254 -17.63 -5.22 -14.97
N ARG A 255 -16.61 -5.99 -15.36
CA ARG A 255 -16.61 -7.46 -15.50
C ARG A 255 -15.49 -8.11 -14.69
N VAL A 256 -14.89 -7.33 -13.80
CA VAL A 256 -13.74 -7.69 -12.97
C VAL A 256 -14.20 -7.89 -11.54
N PHE A 257 -13.84 -9.04 -11.01
CA PHE A 257 -14.09 -9.48 -9.65
C PHE A 257 -12.77 -9.84 -8.99
N ARG A 258 -12.81 -9.93 -7.66
CA ARG A 258 -11.73 -10.44 -6.83
C ARG A 258 -12.15 -11.76 -6.24
N VAL A 259 -11.30 -12.77 -6.35
CA VAL A 259 -11.47 -14.04 -5.63
C VAL A 259 -11.33 -13.78 -4.13
N VAL A 260 -12.32 -14.20 -3.37
CA VAL A 260 -12.33 -14.08 -1.92
C VAL A 260 -12.70 -15.42 -1.31
N PHE A 261 -11.86 -15.89 -0.41
CA PHE A 261 -12.17 -17.08 0.35
C PHE A 261 -12.88 -16.75 1.68
N GLU A 262 -13.81 -17.59 2.16
CA GLU A 262 -14.59 -17.30 3.37
C GLU A 262 -13.98 -17.79 4.70
N LYS A 263 -13.11 -18.80 4.67
CA LYS A 263 -12.55 -19.45 5.88
C LYS A 263 -11.03 -19.42 5.88
N GLU A 264 -10.40 -19.65 7.03
CA GLU A 264 -8.94 -19.83 7.10
C GLU A 264 -8.51 -21.09 6.33
N TYR A 265 -7.41 -20.97 5.57
CA TYR A 265 -6.75 -22.09 4.91
C TYR A 265 -5.44 -22.41 5.62
N PRO A 266 -5.01 -23.68 5.59
CA PRO A 266 -3.58 -23.95 5.78
C PRO A 266 -2.81 -23.24 4.64
N CYS A 267 -1.71 -22.54 4.98
CA CYS A 267 -0.87 -21.81 4.01
C CYS A 267 -0.45 -22.67 2.80
N GLN A 268 -0.37 -23.99 2.99
CA GLN A 268 -0.24 -24.98 1.92
C GLN A 268 -1.30 -26.08 2.09
N LEU A 269 -2.15 -26.26 1.09
CA LEU A 269 -2.96 -27.46 0.97
C LEU A 269 -2.14 -28.51 0.21
N LYS A 270 -1.77 -29.61 0.88
CA LYS A 270 -1.20 -30.77 0.20
C LYS A 270 -2.33 -31.57 -0.44
N VAL A 271 -2.33 -31.63 -1.76
CA VAL A 271 -3.23 -32.44 -2.56
C VAL A 271 -2.37 -33.47 -3.29
N ASN A 272 -2.33 -34.69 -2.76
CA ASN A 272 -1.38 -35.74 -3.17
C ASN A 272 0.09 -35.25 -3.07
N ALA A 273 0.86 -35.40 -4.15
CA ALA A 273 2.25 -34.96 -4.25
C ALA A 273 2.41 -33.46 -4.62
N ALA A 274 1.32 -32.75 -4.87
CA ALA A 274 1.33 -31.33 -5.20
C ALA A 274 0.94 -30.48 -3.98
N SER A 275 1.60 -29.34 -3.81
CA SER A 275 1.18 -28.31 -2.87
C SER A 275 0.50 -27.19 -3.65
N VAL A 276 -0.71 -26.82 -3.22
CA VAL A 276 -1.42 -25.65 -3.76
C VAL A 276 -1.46 -24.62 -2.65
N SER A 277 -0.85 -23.46 -2.88
CA SER A 277 -1.04 -22.30 -2.00
C SER A 277 -2.44 -21.77 -2.26
N LEU A 278 -3.34 -21.93 -1.29
CA LEU A 278 -4.68 -21.32 -1.36
C LEU A 278 -4.60 -19.83 -1.07
N GLU A 279 -3.60 -19.41 -0.30
CA GLU A 279 -3.26 -18.00 -0.06
C GLU A 279 -2.92 -17.25 -1.35
N SER A 280 -2.18 -17.87 -2.28
CA SER A 280 -1.86 -17.22 -3.57
C SER A 280 -3.08 -17.03 -4.48
N GLN A 281 -4.20 -17.69 -4.17
CA GLN A 281 -5.44 -17.53 -4.93
C GLN A 281 -6.33 -16.42 -4.40
N ASP A 282 -6.20 -16.09 -3.11
CA ASP A 282 -6.98 -15.04 -2.48
C ASP A 282 -6.56 -13.67 -3.03
N GLY A 283 -7.53 -12.82 -3.35
CA GLY A 283 -7.26 -11.51 -3.93
C GLY A 283 -6.95 -11.50 -5.43
N GLN A 284 -6.88 -12.66 -6.10
CA GLN A 284 -6.63 -12.72 -7.54
C GLN A 284 -7.78 -12.13 -8.35
N LEU A 285 -7.44 -11.48 -9.47
CA LEU A 285 -8.42 -10.92 -10.39
C LEU A 285 -9.12 -12.02 -11.18
N PHE A 286 -10.44 -11.96 -11.20
CA PHE A 286 -11.34 -12.84 -11.91
C PHE A 286 -12.09 -12.01 -12.97
N ASN A 287 -11.88 -12.32 -14.25
CA ASN A 287 -12.33 -11.50 -15.37
C ASN A 287 -13.32 -12.27 -16.23
N PHE A 288 -14.61 -11.95 -16.12
CA PHE A 288 -15.62 -12.49 -17.04
C PHE A 288 -15.48 -11.87 -18.41
N TYR A 289 -15.66 -12.66 -19.47
CA TYR A 289 -15.71 -12.17 -20.86
C TYR A 289 -16.85 -11.17 -21.09
N ILE A 290 -16.71 -10.39 -22.16
CA ILE A 290 -17.71 -9.39 -22.55
C ILE A 290 -19.06 -10.08 -22.75
N ILE A 291 -20.10 -9.50 -22.14
CA ILE A 291 -21.47 -9.98 -22.20
C ILE A 291 -21.90 -10.06 -23.68
N ASN A 292 -22.38 -11.22 -24.09
CA ASN A 292 -22.80 -11.45 -25.48
C ASN A 292 -24.22 -10.93 -25.75
N LYS A 293 -24.70 -11.06 -26.99
CA LYS A 293 -26.06 -10.64 -27.40
C LYS A 293 -27.20 -11.30 -26.62
N LYS A 294 -26.94 -12.39 -25.90
CA LYS A 294 -27.93 -13.09 -25.04
C LYS A 294 -27.93 -12.56 -23.61
N GLY A 295 -27.19 -11.49 -23.31
CA GLY A 295 -27.08 -10.94 -21.96
C GLY A 295 -26.23 -11.79 -21.00
N LEU A 296 -25.46 -12.75 -21.51
CA LEU A 296 -24.64 -13.66 -20.68
C LEU A 296 -23.15 -13.50 -21.00
N SER A 297 -22.31 -13.60 -19.97
CA SER A 297 -20.87 -13.75 -20.17
C SER A 297 -20.55 -15.15 -20.74
N PRO A 298 -19.83 -15.26 -21.86
CA PRO A 298 -19.52 -16.56 -22.47
C PRO A 298 -18.41 -17.34 -21.73
N GLY A 299 -17.78 -16.76 -20.70
CA GLY A 299 -16.63 -17.39 -20.06
C GLY A 299 -15.88 -16.44 -19.13
N PHE A 300 -14.71 -16.86 -18.66
CA PHE A 300 -13.84 -16.03 -17.80
C PHE A 300 -12.38 -16.46 -17.85
N ASP A 301 -11.51 -15.57 -17.37
CA ASP A 301 -10.10 -15.82 -17.08
C ASP A 301 -9.78 -15.47 -15.62
N VAL A 302 -8.85 -16.21 -15.01
CA VAL A 302 -8.24 -15.91 -13.71
C VAL A 302 -6.72 -15.90 -13.89
N PRO A 303 -6.14 -14.78 -14.39
CA PRO A 303 -4.74 -14.74 -14.80
C PRO A 303 -3.74 -15.13 -13.71
N GLY A 304 -3.99 -14.70 -12.47
CA GLY A 304 -3.14 -15.02 -11.32
C GLY A 304 -3.12 -16.50 -10.94
N LEU A 305 -4.07 -17.29 -11.45
CA LEU A 305 -4.13 -18.75 -11.28
C LEU A 305 -3.75 -19.51 -12.55
N ASN A 306 -3.23 -18.81 -13.56
CA ASN A 306 -2.98 -19.36 -14.90
C ASN A 306 -4.20 -20.09 -15.50
N THR A 307 -5.41 -19.69 -15.12
CA THR A 307 -6.65 -20.29 -15.62
C THR A 307 -7.22 -19.38 -16.69
N TYR A 308 -7.20 -19.84 -17.94
CA TYR A 308 -7.61 -19.06 -19.10
C TYR A 308 -8.59 -19.85 -19.95
N LYS A 309 -9.37 -19.15 -20.79
CA LYS A 309 -10.27 -19.78 -21.76
C LYS A 309 -11.32 -20.68 -21.11
N VAL A 310 -11.79 -20.31 -19.92
CA VAL A 310 -12.92 -21.00 -19.30
C VAL A 310 -14.18 -20.61 -20.05
N THR A 311 -14.93 -21.59 -20.52
CA THR A 311 -16.09 -21.37 -21.41
C THR A 311 -17.39 -21.75 -20.74
N ARG A 312 -18.45 -20.98 -20.98
CA ARG A 312 -19.80 -21.26 -20.50
C ARG A 312 -20.36 -22.48 -21.23
N ILE A 313 -20.96 -23.39 -20.49
CA ILE A 313 -21.68 -24.56 -21.00
C ILE A 313 -23.18 -24.44 -20.68
N PRO A 314 -24.06 -25.02 -21.51
CA PRO A 314 -25.50 -24.77 -21.42
C PRO A 314 -26.18 -25.46 -20.24
N ARG A 315 -25.60 -26.52 -19.69
CA ARG A 315 -26.17 -27.33 -18.60
C ARG A 315 -25.07 -27.94 -17.74
N LYS A 316 -25.41 -28.30 -16.50
CA LYS A 316 -24.53 -29.07 -15.62
C LYS A 316 -24.18 -30.41 -16.29
N PRO A 317 -22.90 -30.75 -16.45
CA PRO A 317 -22.49 -32.05 -16.94
C PRO A 317 -22.82 -33.13 -15.92
N ILE A 318 -23.15 -34.32 -16.42
CA ILE A 318 -23.40 -35.52 -15.63
C ILE A 318 -22.24 -36.46 -15.91
N PHE A 319 -21.57 -36.92 -14.85
CA PHE A 319 -20.48 -37.88 -14.93
C PHE A 319 -21.04 -39.25 -14.57
N SER A 320 -20.77 -40.23 -15.43
CA SER A 320 -21.05 -41.65 -15.22
C SER A 320 -19.84 -42.35 -14.63
#